data_AF-A0A9P4NC73-F1
#
_entry.id   AF-A0A9P4NC73-F1
#
_cell.length_a   1.000
_cell.length_b   1.000
_cell.length_c   1.000
_cell.angle_alpha   90.00
_cell.angle_beta   90.00
_cell.angle_gamma   90.00
#
_symmetry.space_group_name_H-M   'P 1'
#
loop_
_entity.id
_entity.type
_entity.pdbx_description
1 polymer ?
#
loop_
_entity_poly.entity_id
_entity_poly.type
_entity_poly.pdbx_seq_one_letter_code
_entity_poly.pdbx_strand_id
1 'polypeptide(L)'
;MLAPTCPIPEVDTVLSPFINSSQATLKIRRALTRYLAANAASTGTQMQYQHLNYECPQSHSRSVRKAQELKNIRLKYLHALERQTEIQERYRKLRESLKAQRDENVLDTQTQNDSKYDNEVTRSYVALLRHRRHFSELQVIQETIEKLMDTNPTSTRKDPKTLVKDIIGEQPELPAERLDLLSQPLEADSLLFRLQREVIEAKANMDQTEIAALDVTNKNASICPSLEERVYALGCARDEMIAWIEGELSKMNEESEILEDPSPVKKWSGAGLQMDVASSETQIRDSYRRYLTSRSGLTKILDTIQRASSTSNPSTTNPSNVPRPISPTNASGSLEITLSALSHLPPLIQTIRNERSLLQEVVYLQAQISAADEEIVDTLSRLSEESHLLGSGSEELTAWSKTAKQVETNTGNVIINELKEIRQELDGIQAIVDLCSLQSTMLVSTKRSEGNSS
;
A
#
# COMPACT_ATOMS: atom_id res chain seq x y z
N MET A 1 -8.92 35.09 35.49
CA MET A 1 -8.47 35.73 34.23
C MET A 1 -8.33 34.63 33.20
N LEU A 2 -9.25 34.56 32.24
CA LEU A 2 -9.23 33.55 31.17
C LEU A 2 -8.09 33.87 30.21
N ALA A 3 -7.20 32.91 29.97
CA ALA A 3 -6.15 33.03 28.97
C ALA A 3 -6.78 32.99 27.56
N PRO A 4 -6.28 33.80 26.60
CA PRO A 4 -6.76 33.76 25.23
C PRO A 4 -6.45 32.38 24.64
N THR A 5 -7.50 31.66 24.25
CA THR A 5 -7.41 30.35 23.61
C THR A 5 -6.75 30.54 22.24
N CYS A 6 -5.57 29.93 22.05
CA CYS A 6 -4.88 29.99 20.76
C CYS A 6 -5.75 29.34 19.66
N PRO A 7 -5.73 29.87 18.42
CA PRO A 7 -6.57 29.38 17.33
C PRO A 7 -6.22 27.96 16.86
N ILE A 8 -5.13 27.36 17.38
CA ILE A 8 -4.71 25.99 17.08
C ILE A 8 -4.36 25.29 18.40
N PRO A 9 -5.19 24.34 18.88
CA PRO A 9 -5.00 23.69 20.18
C PRO A 9 -3.75 22.80 20.20
N GLU A 10 -3.37 22.23 19.06
CA GLU A 10 -2.17 21.38 18.93
C GLU A 10 -0.88 22.16 19.22
N VAL A 11 -0.78 23.40 18.71
CA VAL A 11 0.37 24.28 18.98
C VAL A 11 0.42 24.67 20.44
N ASP A 12 -0.73 24.91 21.08
CA ASP A 12 -0.80 25.21 22.51
C ASP A 12 -0.34 24.01 23.36
N THR A 13 -0.69 22.77 22.98
CA THR A 13 -0.19 21.57 23.69
C THR A 13 1.33 21.43 23.59
N VAL A 14 1.92 21.67 22.41
CA VAL A 14 3.37 21.58 22.18
C VAL A 14 4.14 22.70 22.87
N LEU A 15 3.57 23.91 22.91
CA LEU A 15 4.21 25.08 23.52
C LEU A 15 3.91 25.22 25.02
N SER A 16 2.88 24.56 25.54
CA SER A 16 2.52 24.56 26.97
C SER A 16 3.69 24.30 27.94
N PRO A 17 4.69 23.42 27.65
CA PRO A 17 5.83 23.22 28.53
C PRO A 17 6.81 24.40 28.54
N PHE A 18 6.80 25.22 27.47
CA PHE A 18 7.68 26.36 27.25
C PHE A 18 7.06 27.68 27.69
N ILE A 19 5.73 27.78 27.73
CA ILE A 19 5.01 28.94 28.26
C ILE A 19 5.14 28.96 29.78
N ASN A 20 5.67 30.06 30.32
CA ASN A 20 5.82 30.27 31.76
C ASN A 20 4.80 31.28 32.26
N SER A 21 4.30 31.09 33.48
CA SER A 21 3.50 32.12 34.15
C SER A 21 4.36 33.39 34.36
N SER A 22 3.74 34.57 34.35
CA SER A 22 4.44 35.85 34.52
C SER A 22 5.34 35.87 35.78
N GLN A 23 4.87 35.28 36.88
CA GLN A 23 5.64 35.15 38.12
C GLN A 23 6.85 34.21 37.97
N ALA A 24 6.70 33.09 37.24
CA ALA A 24 7.80 32.18 36.95
C ALA A 24 8.86 32.86 36.06
N THR A 25 8.43 33.62 35.06
CA THR A 25 9.33 34.40 34.18
C THR A 25 10.12 35.43 34.97
N LEU A 26 9.50 36.15 35.92
CA LEU A 26 10.21 37.09 36.78
C LEU A 26 11.23 36.39 37.71
N LYS A 27 10.89 35.21 38.24
CA LYS A 27 11.83 34.40 39.05
C LYS A 27 13.03 33.93 38.21
N ILE A 28 12.78 33.44 37.00
CA ILE A 28 13.82 33.03 36.04
C ILE A 28 14.71 34.22 35.68
N ARG A 29 14.12 35.38 35.36
CA ARG A 29 14.88 36.60 35.04
C ARG A 29 15.79 37.01 36.19
N ARG A 30 15.28 37.04 37.42
CA ARG A 30 16.08 37.34 38.63
C ARG A 30 17.18 36.31 38.87
N ALA A 31 16.92 35.02 38.65
CA ALA A 31 17.91 33.96 38.78
C ALA A 31 19.03 34.08 37.72
N LEU A 32 18.66 34.33 36.46
CA LEU A 32 19.61 34.56 35.37
C LEU A 32 20.44 35.81 35.60
N THR A 33 19.83 36.93 36.02
CA THR A 33 20.57 38.15 36.36
C THR A 33 21.55 37.89 37.50
N ARG A 34 21.17 37.11 38.52
CA ARG A 34 22.09 36.71 39.59
C ARG A 34 23.23 35.82 39.10
N TYR A 35 22.95 34.85 38.23
CA TYR A 35 23.97 33.96 37.65
C TYR A 35 24.96 34.71 36.76
N LEU A 36 24.45 35.60 35.89
CA LEU A 36 25.27 36.44 35.04
C LEU A 36 26.10 37.43 35.85
N ALA A 37 25.54 38.04 36.90
CA ALA A 37 26.28 38.91 37.81
C ALA A 37 27.37 38.15 38.57
N ALA A 38 27.10 36.91 39.02
CA ALA A 38 28.09 36.06 39.70
C ALA A 38 29.23 35.64 38.77
N ASN A 39 28.93 35.28 37.51
CA ASN A 39 29.96 34.91 36.53
C ASN A 39 30.75 36.13 36.01
N ALA A 40 30.11 37.29 35.88
CA ALA A 40 30.78 38.54 35.52
C ALA A 40 31.72 39.04 36.64
N ALA A 41 31.37 38.80 37.91
CA ALA A 41 32.21 39.14 39.06
C ALA A 41 33.36 38.14 39.31
N SER A 42 33.22 36.89 38.88
CA SER A 42 34.23 35.83 39.10
C SER A 42 35.45 35.91 38.17
N THR A 43 35.38 36.65 37.06
CA THR A 43 36.49 36.81 36.10
C THR A 43 37.22 38.13 36.35
N GLY A 44 38.01 38.18 37.43
CA GLY A 44 38.67 39.40 37.90
C GLY A 44 39.79 39.98 37.03
N THR A 45 40.13 39.42 35.86
CA THR A 45 41.33 39.88 35.10
C THR A 45 41.25 39.89 33.56
N GLN A 46 40.12 39.54 32.93
CA GLN A 46 40.01 39.63 31.45
C GLN A 46 38.65 40.15 31.00
N MET A 47 38.51 41.48 31.05
CA MET A 47 37.31 42.23 30.61
C MET A 47 37.28 42.50 29.10
N GLN A 48 38.21 42.00 28.28
CA GLN A 48 38.31 42.40 26.86
C GLN A 48 37.58 41.48 25.86
N TYR A 49 37.21 40.24 26.23
CA TYR A 49 36.60 39.29 25.28
C TYR A 49 35.40 38.54 25.87
N GLN A 50 34.54 39.24 26.60
CA GLN A 50 33.33 38.64 27.17
C GLN A 50 32.36 38.15 26.08
N HIS A 51 32.23 38.89 24.97
CA HIS A 51 31.30 38.56 23.87
C HIS A 51 31.63 37.22 23.18
N LEU A 52 32.93 36.90 23.02
CA LEU A 52 33.38 35.68 22.35
C LEU A 52 33.15 34.42 23.20
N ASN A 53 33.22 34.53 24.52
CA ASN A 53 32.92 33.41 25.43
C ASN A 53 31.43 33.05 25.49
N TYR A 54 30.53 33.97 25.11
CA TYR A 54 29.08 33.71 25.04
C TYR A 54 28.66 33.15 23.67
N GLU A 55 29.36 33.50 22.59
CA GLU A 55 29.13 32.93 21.25
C GLU A 55 29.68 31.51 21.11
N CYS A 56 30.75 31.18 21.86
CA CYS A 56 31.34 29.85 21.83
C CYS A 56 31.76 29.43 23.24
N PRO A 57 30.92 28.69 24.00
CA PRO A 57 31.32 28.18 25.30
C PRO A 57 32.42 27.14 25.09
N GLN A 58 33.68 27.56 25.22
CA GLN A 58 34.81 26.63 25.27
C GLN A 58 34.51 25.59 26.36
N SER A 59 34.72 24.31 26.05
CA SER A 59 34.40 23.11 26.85
C SER A 59 34.99 23.06 28.28
N HIS A 60 35.59 24.14 28.76
CA HIS A 60 36.22 24.27 30.07
C HIS A 60 35.33 24.93 31.13
N SER A 61 34.13 25.42 30.75
CA SER A 61 33.11 25.82 31.72
C SER A 61 32.39 24.58 32.28
N ARG A 62 33.11 23.81 33.10
CA ARG A 62 32.52 22.80 34.00
C ARG A 62 31.76 23.53 35.11
N SER A 63 30.66 24.21 34.79
CA SER A 63 29.66 24.62 35.77
C SER A 63 28.76 23.43 36.10
N VAL A 64 29.40 22.36 36.60
CA VAL A 64 28.74 21.39 37.46
C VAL A 64 28.36 22.16 38.71
N ARG A 65 27.16 22.73 38.75
CA ARG A 65 26.41 22.97 39.98
C ARG A 65 24.97 23.38 39.68
N LYS A 66 24.10 22.42 39.99
CA LYS A 66 22.63 22.48 40.13
C LYS A 66 21.82 22.51 38.83
N ALA A 67 21.90 21.40 38.11
CA ALA A 67 20.88 21.02 37.12
C ALA A 67 19.46 20.84 37.73
N GLN A 68 19.32 20.85 39.06
CA GLN A 68 18.05 20.61 39.78
C GLN A 68 16.95 21.66 39.55
N GLU A 69 17.26 22.86 39.04
CA GLU A 69 16.24 23.89 38.77
C GLU A 69 15.77 23.93 37.31
N LEU A 70 16.34 23.10 36.44
CA LEU A 70 15.99 23.08 35.03
C LEU A 70 14.77 22.18 34.81
N LYS A 71 13.76 22.70 34.11
CA LYS A 71 12.56 21.93 33.73
C LYS A 71 12.96 20.59 33.08
N ASN A 72 12.17 19.55 33.35
CA ASN A 72 12.42 18.15 32.96
C ASN A 72 12.90 17.94 31.51
N ILE A 73 12.43 18.74 30.55
CA ILE A 73 12.84 18.64 29.14
C ILE A 73 14.30 19.07 28.94
N ARG A 74 14.72 20.17 29.58
CA ARG A 74 16.09 20.67 29.50
C ARG A 74 17.06 19.74 30.24
N LEU A 75 16.61 19.11 31.32
CA LEU A 75 17.34 18.02 31.98
C LEU A 75 17.54 16.81 31.06
N LYS A 76 16.49 16.38 30.35
CA LYS A 76 16.60 15.31 29.34
C LYS A 76 17.58 15.66 28.24
N TYR A 77 17.59 16.90 27.77
CA TYR A 77 18.55 17.37 26.76
C TYR A 77 19.98 17.35 27.29
N LEU A 78 20.22 17.81 28.52
CA LEU A 78 21.55 17.74 29.13
C LEU A 78 22.05 16.30 29.28
N HIS A 79 21.19 15.39 29.74
CA HIS A 79 21.54 13.96 29.78
C HIS A 79 21.78 13.36 28.40
N ALA A 80 21.07 13.81 27.37
CA ALA A 80 21.32 13.39 25.99
C ALA A 80 22.70 13.87 25.50
N LEU A 81 23.09 15.11 25.81
CA LEU A 81 24.42 15.64 25.51
C LEU A 81 25.52 14.90 26.27
N GLU A 82 25.34 14.63 27.56
CA GLU A 82 26.27 13.83 28.36
C GLU A 82 26.49 12.46 27.72
N ARG A 83 25.41 11.75 27.39
CA ARG A 83 25.49 10.46 26.70
C ARG A 83 26.16 10.56 25.34
N GLN A 84 25.89 11.62 24.57
CA GLN A 84 26.54 11.83 23.28
C GLN A 84 28.06 11.98 23.45
N THR A 85 28.50 12.74 24.44
CA THR A 85 29.93 12.88 24.73
C THR A 85 30.57 11.56 25.16
N GLU A 86 29.91 10.79 26.03
CA GLU A 86 30.37 9.45 26.43
C GLU A 86 30.47 8.49 25.25
N ILE A 87 29.48 8.50 24.35
CA ILE A 87 29.48 7.66 23.14
C ILE A 87 30.63 8.06 22.22
N GLN A 88 30.87 9.36 22.03
CA GLN A 88 31.97 9.86 21.20
C GLN A 88 33.34 9.45 21.77
N GLU A 89 33.52 9.48 23.08
CA GLU A 89 34.75 9.01 23.73
C GLU A 89 34.94 7.50 23.55
N ARG A 90 33.88 6.70 23.74
CA ARG A 90 33.93 5.25 23.52
C ARG A 90 34.25 4.91 22.07
N TYR A 91 33.63 5.61 21.12
CA TYR A 91 33.91 5.45 19.70
C TYR A 91 35.37 5.78 19.36
N ARG A 92 35.90 6.85 19.94
CA ARG A 92 37.31 7.23 19.75
C ARG A 92 38.26 6.14 20.26
N LYS A 93 38.03 5.64 21.47
CA LYS A 93 38.83 4.53 22.05
C LYS A 93 38.76 3.27 21.20
N LEU A 94 37.55 2.91 20.72
CA LEU A 94 37.38 1.74 19.85
C LEU A 94 38.14 1.93 18.52
N ARG A 95 38.06 3.12 17.92
CA ARG A 95 38.77 3.44 16.68
C ARG A 95 40.29 3.37 16.86
N GLU A 96 40.81 3.83 17.99
CA GLU A 96 42.24 3.73 18.33
C GLU A 96 42.66 2.26 18.52
N SER A 97 41.85 1.44 19.22
CA SER A 97 42.13 0.01 19.38
C SER A 97 42.14 -0.77 18.06
N LEU A 98 41.20 -0.47 17.14
CA LEU A 98 41.16 -1.10 15.83
C LEU A 98 42.36 -0.70 14.96
N LYS A 99 42.82 0.56 15.08
CA LYS A 99 44.05 1.00 14.40
C LYS A 99 45.27 0.26 14.93
N ALA A 100 45.43 0.17 16.26
CA ALA A 100 46.54 -0.57 16.87
C ALA A 100 46.57 -2.04 16.42
N GLN A 101 45.42 -2.73 16.41
CA GLN A 101 45.32 -4.10 15.90
C GLN A 101 45.65 -4.21 14.41
N ARG A 102 45.29 -3.22 13.60
CA ARG A 102 45.62 -3.23 12.17
C ARG A 102 47.13 -3.08 11.97
N ASP A 103 47.76 -2.20 12.73
CA ASP A 103 49.20 -1.94 12.63
C ASP A 103 50.02 -3.14 13.12
N GLU A 104 49.59 -3.83 14.19
CA GLU A 104 50.19 -5.11 14.64
C GLU A 104 50.10 -6.21 13.57
N ASN A 105 48.94 -6.38 12.93
CA ASN A 105 48.76 -7.39 11.88
C ASN A 105 49.61 -7.10 10.63
N VAL A 106 49.86 -5.84 10.28
CA VAL A 106 50.70 -5.48 9.13
C VAL A 106 52.17 -5.86 9.39
N LEU A 107 52.67 -5.69 10.62
CA LEU A 107 54.03 -6.08 11.00
C LEU A 107 54.23 -7.61 10.98
N ASP A 108 53.25 -8.39 11.43
CA ASP A 108 53.31 -9.86 11.40
C ASP A 108 53.20 -10.43 9.98
N THR A 109 52.45 -9.80 9.08
CA THR A 109 52.34 -10.28 7.68
C THR A 109 53.62 -10.08 6.86
N GLN A 110 54.53 -9.20 7.27
CA GLN A 110 55.78 -8.97 6.54
C GLN A 110 56.85 -10.06 6.77
N THR A 111 56.71 -10.86 7.84
CA THR A 111 57.66 -11.94 8.19
C THR A 111 57.28 -13.33 7.67
N GLN A 112 56.08 -13.55 7.12
CA GLN A 112 55.57 -14.87 6.69
C GLN A 112 55.40 -15.04 5.15
N ASN A 113 56.29 -14.49 4.33
CA ASN A 113 56.16 -14.55 2.85
C ASN A 113 56.61 -15.86 2.17
N ASP A 114 56.90 -16.94 2.92
CA ASP A 114 57.51 -18.16 2.34
C ASP A 114 56.53 -19.27 1.88
N SER A 115 55.20 -19.14 2.03
CA SER A 115 54.23 -20.13 1.53
C SER A 115 53.11 -19.52 0.69
N LYS A 116 53.38 -19.23 -0.59
CA LYS A 116 52.40 -18.62 -1.52
C LYS A 116 51.12 -19.44 -1.73
N TYR A 117 51.18 -20.77 -1.56
CA TYR A 117 50.04 -21.66 -1.79
C TYR A 117 49.04 -21.66 -0.62
N ASP A 118 49.55 -21.63 0.62
CA ASP A 118 48.72 -21.56 1.82
C ASP A 118 48.07 -20.17 1.96
N ASN A 119 48.75 -19.13 1.47
CA ASN A 119 48.24 -17.76 1.43
C ASN A 119 47.00 -17.59 0.54
N GLU A 120 46.85 -18.31 -0.57
CA GLU A 120 45.68 -18.12 -1.46
C GLU A 120 44.42 -18.78 -0.91
N VAL A 121 44.55 -20.00 -0.38
CA VAL A 121 43.43 -20.71 0.28
C VAL A 121 43.02 -19.96 1.56
N THR A 122 43.98 -19.51 2.38
CA THR A 122 43.67 -18.70 3.56
C THR A 122 43.11 -17.33 3.20
N ARG A 123 43.56 -16.67 2.11
CA ARG A 123 42.96 -15.41 1.62
C ARG A 123 41.53 -15.60 1.14
N SER A 124 41.25 -16.65 0.38
CA SER A 124 39.90 -16.96 -0.09
C SER A 124 38.95 -17.28 1.08
N TYR A 125 39.44 -18.01 2.09
CA TYR A 125 38.68 -18.29 3.31
C TYR A 125 38.46 -17.04 4.17
N VAL A 126 39.47 -16.19 4.34
CA VAL A 126 39.34 -14.89 5.03
C VAL A 126 38.40 -13.96 4.27
N ALA A 127 38.42 -13.97 2.94
CA ALA A 127 37.47 -13.24 2.13
C ALA A 127 36.05 -13.76 2.40
N LEU A 128 35.82 -15.07 2.39
CA LEU A 128 34.51 -15.66 2.72
C LEU A 128 34.03 -15.25 4.12
N LEU A 129 34.92 -15.26 5.13
CA LEU A 129 34.58 -14.81 6.49
C LEU A 129 34.24 -13.31 6.54
N ARG A 130 34.93 -12.47 5.77
CA ARG A 130 34.59 -11.04 5.64
C ARG A 130 33.23 -10.84 4.97
N HIS A 131 32.92 -11.60 3.93
CA HIS A 131 31.61 -11.56 3.28
C HIS A 131 30.50 -12.00 4.24
N ARG A 132 30.70 -13.08 5.01
CA ARG A 132 29.75 -13.51 6.05
C ARG A 132 29.55 -12.46 7.14
N ARG A 133 30.63 -11.81 7.58
CA ARG A 133 30.55 -10.72 8.55
C ARG A 133 29.79 -9.52 7.97
N HIS A 134 30.09 -9.13 6.74
CA HIS A 134 29.39 -8.05 6.07
C HIS A 134 27.90 -8.35 5.91
N PHE A 135 27.55 -9.59 5.55
CA PHE A 135 26.17 -10.05 5.53
C PHE A 135 25.50 -9.96 6.91
N SER A 136 26.18 -10.38 7.98
CA SER A 136 25.63 -10.24 9.35
C SER A 136 25.46 -8.77 9.77
N GLU A 137 26.36 -7.88 9.35
CA GLU A 137 26.25 -6.44 9.62
C GLU A 137 25.07 -5.83 8.86
N LEU A 138 24.89 -6.20 7.58
CA LEU A 138 23.73 -5.80 6.78
C LEU A 138 22.42 -6.35 7.36
N GLN A 139 22.41 -7.58 7.84
CA GLN A 139 21.26 -8.18 8.51
C GLN A 139 20.89 -7.41 9.79
N VAL A 140 21.87 -7.00 10.59
CA VAL A 140 21.62 -6.14 11.77
C VAL A 140 21.07 -4.79 11.34
N ILE A 141 21.60 -4.17 10.28
CA ILE A 141 21.07 -2.90 9.75
C ILE A 141 19.62 -3.08 9.30
N GLN A 142 19.33 -4.14 8.53
CA GLN A 142 17.97 -4.47 8.09
C GLN A 142 17.03 -4.68 9.28
N GLU A 143 17.41 -5.50 10.26
CA GLU A 143 16.63 -5.70 11.47
C GLU A 143 16.40 -4.40 12.25
N THR A 144 17.38 -3.48 12.28
CA THR A 144 17.19 -2.18 12.92
C THR A 144 16.28 -1.25 12.12
N ILE A 145 16.29 -1.32 10.79
CA ILE A 145 15.37 -0.58 9.93
C ILE A 145 13.97 -1.14 10.09
N GLU A 146 13.79 -2.46 10.07
CA GLU A 146 12.51 -3.12 10.35
C GLU A 146 12.00 -2.74 11.75
N LYS A 147 12.85 -2.81 12.78
CA LYS A 147 12.50 -2.33 14.13
C LYS A 147 12.17 -0.83 14.15
N LEU A 148 12.83 0.02 13.37
CA LEU A 148 12.50 1.45 13.26
C LEU A 148 11.19 1.68 12.51
N MET A 149 10.86 0.85 11.53
CA MET A 149 9.57 0.88 10.86
C MET A 149 8.45 0.43 11.81
N ASP A 150 8.70 -0.62 12.60
CA ASP A 150 7.76 -1.16 13.59
C ASP A 150 7.62 -0.25 14.83
N THR A 151 8.68 0.46 15.22
CA THR A 151 8.68 1.41 16.36
C THR A 151 8.31 2.84 15.97
N ASN A 152 7.90 3.07 14.73
CA ASN A 152 7.22 4.31 14.31
C ASN A 152 5.67 4.21 14.30
N PRO A 153 4.97 3.83 15.39
CA PRO A 153 3.53 4.03 15.48
C PRO A 153 3.21 5.33 16.24
N THR A 154 3.78 6.48 15.86
CA THR A 154 3.23 7.79 16.26
C THR A 154 3.48 8.88 15.23
N SER A 155 2.38 9.23 14.56
CA SER A 155 2.00 10.58 14.11
C SER A 155 2.53 11.09 12.77
N THR A 156 1.59 11.10 11.81
CA THR A 156 1.32 12.27 10.95
C THR A 156 2.46 12.78 10.07
N ARG A 157 2.98 11.90 9.21
CA ARG A 157 3.21 12.31 7.83
C ARG A 157 2.26 11.52 6.95
N LYS A 158 0.95 11.81 7.12
CA LYS A 158 0.02 11.62 6.00
C LYS A 158 0.64 12.41 4.86
N ASP A 159 1.08 11.72 3.82
CA ASP A 159 1.52 12.34 2.57
C ASP A 159 0.53 13.46 2.26
N PRO A 160 0.93 14.72 1.98
CA PRO A 160 -0.01 15.82 1.80
C PRO A 160 -1.15 15.48 0.84
N LYS A 161 -0.92 14.58 -0.13
CA LYS A 161 -1.94 13.98 -0.99
C LYS A 161 -3.01 13.21 -0.22
N THR A 162 -2.63 12.38 0.76
CA THR A 162 -3.58 11.63 1.61
C THR A 162 -4.34 12.52 2.58
N LEU A 163 -3.73 13.60 3.06
CA LEU A 163 -4.42 14.59 3.91
C LEU A 163 -5.43 15.41 3.09
N VAL A 164 -5.06 15.78 1.86
CA VAL A 164 -5.95 16.41 0.87
C VAL A 164 -7.08 15.45 0.48
N LYS A 165 -6.81 14.16 0.27
CA LYS A 165 -7.80 13.12 -0.05
C LYS A 165 -8.80 12.87 1.08
N ASP A 166 -8.36 12.93 2.34
CA ASP A 166 -9.24 12.83 3.52
C ASP A 166 -10.13 14.08 3.72
N ILE A 167 -9.65 15.27 3.34
CA ILE A 167 -10.39 16.54 3.54
C ILE A 167 -11.31 16.86 2.34
N ILE A 168 -10.86 16.54 1.12
CA ILE A 168 -11.53 16.91 -0.14
C ILE A 168 -12.28 15.72 -0.76
N GLY A 169 -12.00 14.49 -0.31
CA GLY A 169 -12.47 13.26 -0.95
C GLY A 169 -11.59 12.85 -2.12
N GLU A 170 -11.80 11.63 -2.64
CA GLU A 170 -11.21 11.24 -3.92
C GLU A 170 -11.68 12.19 -5.01
N GLN A 171 -10.72 12.86 -5.67
CA GLN A 171 -11.00 13.54 -6.91
C GLN A 171 -11.62 12.49 -7.85
N PRO A 172 -12.83 12.73 -8.41
CA PRO A 172 -13.41 11.79 -9.34
C PRO A 172 -12.39 11.55 -10.45
N GLU A 173 -12.13 10.28 -10.76
CA GLU A 173 -11.25 9.90 -11.85
C GLU A 173 -11.74 10.65 -13.09
N LEU A 174 -10.88 11.53 -13.62
CA LEU A 174 -11.14 12.19 -14.89
C LEU A 174 -11.41 11.07 -15.90
N PRO A 175 -12.54 11.12 -16.65
CA PRO A 175 -12.85 10.10 -17.64
C PRO A 175 -11.62 9.92 -18.53
N ALA A 176 -11.07 8.71 -18.59
CA ALA A 176 -9.87 8.39 -19.36
C ALA A 176 -10.01 8.80 -20.84
N GLU A 177 -11.25 8.93 -21.33
CA GLU A 177 -11.59 9.47 -22.66
C GLU A 177 -11.14 10.92 -22.90
N ARG A 178 -11.06 11.78 -21.87
CA ARG A 178 -10.54 13.15 -22.08
C ARG A 178 -9.04 13.17 -22.33
N LEU A 179 -8.30 12.17 -21.85
CA LEU A 179 -6.88 12.01 -22.15
C LEU A 179 -6.67 11.41 -23.56
N ASP A 180 -7.59 10.55 -24.01
CA ASP A 180 -7.55 10.02 -25.38
C ASP A 180 -7.94 11.04 -26.46
N LEU A 181 -8.80 12.01 -26.12
CA LEU A 181 -9.06 13.16 -26.99
C LEU A 181 -7.87 14.14 -27.09
N LEU A 182 -6.94 14.11 -26.12
CA LEU A 182 -5.70 14.90 -26.12
C LEU A 182 -4.52 14.15 -26.77
N SER A 183 -4.63 12.82 -26.92
CA SER A 183 -3.62 11.96 -27.55
C SER A 183 -3.81 11.81 -29.07
N GLN A 184 -4.98 12.21 -29.60
CA GLN A 184 -5.19 12.33 -31.04
C GLN A 184 -4.38 13.52 -31.61
N PRO A 185 -3.64 13.35 -32.72
CA PRO A 185 -2.87 14.41 -33.35
C PRO A 185 -3.80 15.36 -34.12
N LEU A 186 -4.70 16.05 -33.42
CA LEU A 186 -5.39 17.19 -33.96
C LEU A 186 -4.40 18.36 -34.02
N GLU A 187 -4.34 19.05 -35.16
CA GLU A 187 -3.39 20.13 -35.44
C GLU A 187 -3.20 21.03 -34.22
N ALA A 188 -1.98 21.05 -33.66
CA ALA A 188 -1.67 21.71 -32.39
C ALA A 188 -2.11 23.18 -32.36
N ASP A 189 -2.14 23.83 -33.52
CA ASP A 189 -2.62 25.20 -33.69
C ASP A 189 -4.13 25.32 -33.41
N SER A 190 -4.96 24.36 -33.81
CA SER A 190 -6.40 24.35 -33.54
C SER A 190 -6.72 24.17 -32.05
N LEU A 191 -5.95 23.34 -31.36
CA LEU A 191 -6.02 23.16 -29.90
C LEU A 191 -5.54 24.41 -29.17
N LEU A 192 -4.48 25.06 -29.66
CA LEU A 192 -4.00 26.34 -29.15
C LEU A 192 -5.07 27.43 -29.30
N PHE A 193 -5.73 27.53 -30.45
CA PHE A 193 -6.81 28.50 -30.67
C PHE A 193 -8.03 28.22 -29.79
N ARG A 194 -8.40 26.94 -29.59
CA ARG A 194 -9.48 26.57 -28.66
C ARG A 194 -9.11 26.92 -27.23
N LEU A 195 -7.88 26.65 -26.80
CA LEU A 195 -7.38 27.02 -25.48
C LEU A 195 -7.35 28.54 -25.30
N GLN A 196 -6.83 29.29 -26.27
CA GLN A 196 -6.79 30.75 -26.24
C GLN A 196 -8.21 31.33 -26.15
N ARG A 197 -9.16 30.79 -26.92
CA ARG A 197 -10.56 31.18 -26.86
C ARG A 197 -11.15 30.93 -25.48
N GLU A 198 -10.98 29.73 -24.94
CA GLU A 198 -11.47 29.36 -23.59
C GLU A 198 -10.83 30.21 -22.50
N VAL A 199 -9.53 30.51 -22.60
CA VAL A 199 -8.84 31.39 -21.64
C VAL A 199 -9.38 32.82 -21.71
N ILE A 200 -9.66 33.34 -22.91
CA ILE A 200 -10.26 34.67 -23.07
C ILE A 200 -11.69 34.69 -22.53
N GLU A 201 -12.47 33.65 -22.79
CA GLU A 201 -13.86 33.53 -22.32
C GLU A 201 -13.92 33.39 -20.79
N ALA A 202 -13.09 32.53 -20.21
CA ALA A 202 -12.96 32.37 -18.77
C ALA A 202 -12.51 33.68 -18.10
N LYS A 203 -11.56 34.41 -18.71
CA LYS A 203 -11.13 35.71 -18.21
C LYS A 203 -12.26 36.75 -18.30
N ALA A 204 -12.99 36.81 -19.41
CA ALA A 204 -14.12 37.73 -19.57
C ALA A 204 -15.21 37.44 -18.54
N ASN A 205 -15.49 36.17 -18.25
CA ASN A 205 -16.45 35.76 -17.23
C ASN A 205 -15.96 36.14 -15.83
N MET A 206 -14.67 35.93 -15.52
CA MET A 206 -14.08 36.36 -14.26
C MET A 206 -14.20 37.87 -14.07
N ASP A 207 -13.82 38.66 -15.07
CA ASP A 207 -13.91 40.12 -15.03
C ASP A 207 -15.37 40.59 -14.84
N GLN A 208 -16.34 39.92 -15.49
CA GLN A 208 -17.78 40.21 -15.28
C GLN A 208 -18.23 39.89 -13.84
N THR A 209 -17.79 38.76 -13.27
CA THR A 209 -18.13 38.41 -11.88
C THR A 209 -17.47 39.35 -10.87
N GLU A 210 -16.26 39.83 -11.14
CA GLU A 210 -15.56 40.81 -10.30
C GLU A 210 -16.29 42.15 -10.33
N ILE A 211 -16.70 42.62 -11.51
CA ILE A 211 -17.52 43.84 -11.65
C ILE A 211 -18.85 43.69 -10.90
N ALA A 212 -19.53 42.55 -11.05
CA ALA A 212 -20.78 42.29 -10.33
C ALA A 212 -20.57 42.25 -8.80
N ALA A 213 -19.48 41.68 -8.31
CA ALA A 213 -19.14 41.66 -6.88
C ALA A 213 -18.83 43.06 -6.34
N LEU A 214 -18.12 43.89 -7.11
CA LEU A 214 -17.86 45.29 -6.76
C LEU A 214 -19.14 46.13 -6.73
N ASP A 215 -20.06 45.90 -7.67
CA ASP A 215 -21.36 46.56 -7.67
C ASP A 215 -22.24 46.17 -6.47
N VAL A 216 -22.21 44.91 -6.06
CA VAL A 216 -22.93 44.41 -4.88
C VAL A 216 -22.33 44.97 -3.59
N THR A 217 -21.00 45.02 -3.47
CA THR A 217 -20.33 45.57 -2.27
C THR A 217 -20.54 47.08 -2.14
N ASN A 218 -20.53 47.83 -3.24
CA ASN A 218 -20.80 49.27 -3.25
C ASN A 218 -22.28 49.59 -2.92
N LYS A 219 -23.24 48.76 -3.36
CA LYS A 219 -24.67 48.94 -3.05
C LYS A 219 -25.03 48.52 -1.62
N ASN A 220 -24.31 47.55 -1.04
CA ASN A 220 -24.64 46.95 0.27
C ASN A 220 -23.81 47.48 1.46
N ALA A 221 -23.00 48.52 1.28
CA ALA A 221 -22.14 49.06 2.34
C ALA A 221 -22.90 49.71 3.53
N SER A 222 -24.22 49.89 3.47
CA SER A 222 -24.98 50.64 4.51
C SER A 222 -26.35 50.07 4.90
N ILE A 223 -26.81 48.96 4.33
CA ILE A 223 -28.16 48.42 4.61
C ILE A 223 -28.07 46.93 4.93
N CYS A 224 -28.49 46.55 6.14
CA CYS A 224 -28.71 45.14 6.47
C CYS A 224 -29.89 44.62 5.63
N PRO A 225 -29.71 43.61 4.77
CA PRO A 225 -30.77 43.14 3.88
C PRO A 225 -31.91 42.53 4.68
N SER A 226 -33.14 42.88 4.28
CA SER A 226 -34.37 42.39 4.90
C SER A 226 -34.52 40.88 4.74
N LEU A 227 -35.34 40.22 5.57
CA LEU A 227 -35.54 38.77 5.49
C LEU A 227 -36.10 38.35 4.12
N GLU A 228 -36.98 39.16 3.54
CA GLU A 228 -37.59 38.91 2.22
C GLU A 228 -36.55 38.97 1.10
N GLU A 229 -35.63 39.94 1.13
CA GLU A 229 -34.52 40.04 0.18
C GLU A 229 -33.56 38.85 0.28
N ARG A 230 -33.32 38.34 1.51
CA ARG A 230 -32.48 37.13 1.71
C ARG A 230 -33.15 35.88 1.15
N VAL A 231 -34.45 35.72 1.37
CA VAL A 231 -35.21 34.58 0.82
C VAL A 231 -35.27 34.67 -0.70
N TYR A 232 -35.45 35.86 -1.26
CA TYR A 232 -35.40 36.09 -2.70
C TYR A 232 -34.02 35.77 -3.29
N ALA A 233 -32.94 36.26 -2.67
CA ALA A 233 -31.57 35.97 -3.10
C ALA A 233 -31.23 34.48 -3.04
N LEU A 234 -31.70 33.77 -1.99
CA LEU A 234 -31.57 32.31 -1.90
C LEU A 234 -32.40 31.59 -2.98
N GLY A 235 -33.57 32.12 -3.33
CA GLY A 235 -34.37 31.65 -4.46
C GLY A 235 -33.62 31.79 -5.78
N CYS A 236 -33.05 32.96 -6.06
CA CYS A 236 -32.25 33.20 -7.25
C CYS A 236 -31.00 32.29 -7.29
N ALA A 237 -30.29 32.13 -6.18
CA ALA A 237 -29.13 31.23 -6.11
C ALA A 237 -29.52 29.77 -6.36
N ARG A 238 -30.69 29.33 -5.87
CA ARG A 238 -31.22 28.00 -6.16
C ARG A 238 -31.52 27.85 -7.65
N ASP A 239 -32.21 28.81 -8.24
CA ASP A 239 -32.61 28.74 -9.64
C ASP A 239 -31.40 28.82 -10.59
N GLU A 240 -30.35 29.57 -10.23
CA GLU A 240 -29.06 29.59 -10.94
C GLU A 240 -28.31 28.25 -10.81
N MET A 241 -28.28 27.66 -9.62
CA MET A 241 -27.72 26.31 -9.44
C MET A 241 -28.48 25.26 -10.25
N ILE A 242 -29.80 25.35 -10.32
CA ILE A 242 -30.62 24.47 -11.17
C ILE A 242 -30.26 24.67 -12.64
N ALA A 243 -30.21 25.91 -13.12
CA ALA A 243 -29.85 26.21 -14.51
C ALA A 243 -28.43 25.73 -14.85
N TRP A 244 -27.47 25.84 -13.92
CA TRP A 244 -26.12 25.33 -14.09
C TRP A 244 -26.09 23.79 -14.17
N ILE A 245 -26.82 23.11 -13.26
CA ILE A 245 -26.93 21.64 -13.27
C ILE A 245 -27.62 21.16 -14.55
N GLU A 246 -28.71 21.79 -14.97
CA GLU A 246 -29.42 21.46 -16.22
C GLU A 246 -28.52 21.71 -17.44
N GLY A 247 -27.76 22.82 -17.42
CA GLY A 247 -26.76 23.13 -18.45
C GLY A 247 -25.64 22.09 -18.50
N GLU A 248 -25.21 21.56 -17.37
CA GLU A 248 -24.14 20.55 -17.33
C GLU A 248 -24.67 19.15 -17.70
N LEU A 249 -25.87 18.79 -17.25
CA LEU A 249 -26.54 17.55 -17.62
C LEU A 249 -26.88 17.49 -19.12
N SER A 250 -27.23 18.62 -19.74
CA SER A 250 -27.48 18.67 -21.19
C SER A 250 -26.22 18.40 -22.01
N LYS A 251 -25.06 18.92 -21.60
CA LYS A 251 -23.76 18.61 -22.23
C LYS A 251 -23.36 17.15 -22.08
N MET A 252 -23.65 16.52 -20.93
CA MET A 252 -23.36 15.10 -20.71
C MET A 252 -24.20 14.15 -21.59
N ASN A 253 -25.42 14.56 -21.95
CA ASN A 253 -26.31 13.73 -22.76
C ASN A 253 -25.89 13.67 -24.24
N GLU A 254 -25.28 14.74 -24.78
CA GLU A 254 -24.75 14.76 -26.15
C GLU A 254 -23.46 13.91 -26.31
N GLU A 255 -22.70 13.70 -25.24
CA GLU A 255 -21.46 12.88 -25.27
C GLU A 255 -21.74 11.37 -25.07
N SER A 256 -22.95 10.97 -24.68
CA SER A 256 -23.30 9.57 -24.32
C SER A 256 -23.81 8.71 -25.49
N GLU A 257 -24.07 9.27 -26.67
CA GLU A 257 -24.53 8.50 -27.85
C GLU A 257 -23.40 7.63 -28.48
N ILE A 258 -22.16 7.75 -28.00
CA ILE A 258 -20.98 7.04 -28.54
C ILE A 258 -20.55 5.84 -27.66
N LEU A 259 -21.16 5.63 -26.49
CA LEU A 259 -20.72 4.61 -25.53
C LEU A 259 -21.44 3.25 -25.73
N GLU A 260 -21.03 2.48 -26.74
CA GLU A 260 -21.29 1.03 -26.76
C GLU A 260 -20.45 0.34 -25.66
N ASP A 261 -21.17 -0.34 -24.76
CA ASP A 261 -20.71 -1.05 -23.56
C ASP A 261 -19.53 -2.05 -23.77
N PRO A 262 -18.38 -1.87 -23.08
CA PRO A 262 -17.27 -2.83 -23.08
C PRO A 262 -17.41 -3.85 -21.94
N SER A 263 -18.30 -4.83 -22.08
CA SER A 263 -18.34 -6.02 -21.21
C SER A 263 -17.65 -7.23 -21.87
N PRO A 264 -16.65 -7.87 -21.22
CA PRO A 264 -15.89 -8.97 -21.81
C PRO A 264 -16.62 -10.30 -21.58
N VAL A 265 -17.73 -10.51 -22.30
CA VAL A 265 -18.30 -11.85 -22.46
C VAL A 265 -18.07 -12.30 -23.89
N LYS A 266 -16.91 -12.96 -24.08
CA LYS A 266 -16.58 -13.97 -25.09
C LYS A 266 -17.71 -14.23 -26.11
N LYS A 267 -17.84 -13.37 -27.12
CA LYS A 267 -18.67 -13.67 -28.30
C LYS A 267 -17.85 -14.59 -29.19
N TRP A 268 -18.33 -15.83 -29.33
CA TRP A 268 -17.87 -16.75 -30.35
C TRP A 268 -17.98 -16.09 -31.72
N SER A 269 -16.83 -15.78 -32.33
CA SER A 269 -16.78 -15.55 -33.77
C SER A 269 -16.98 -16.89 -34.46
N GLY A 270 -18.23 -17.18 -34.79
CA GLY A 270 -18.63 -18.32 -35.60
C GLY A 270 -19.80 -17.91 -36.48
N ALA A 271 -19.48 -17.67 -37.76
CA ALA A 271 -20.33 -17.78 -38.93
C ALA A 271 -21.74 -17.15 -38.88
N GLY A 272 -21.96 -16.21 -39.81
CA GLY A 272 -23.23 -15.53 -40.00
C GLY A 272 -24.43 -16.48 -40.09
N LEU A 273 -25.37 -16.27 -39.19
CA LEU A 273 -26.80 -16.53 -39.37
C LEU A 273 -27.50 -15.34 -38.73
N GLN A 274 -28.36 -14.65 -39.49
CA GLN A 274 -29.38 -13.77 -38.93
C GLN A 274 -30.12 -14.57 -37.86
N MET A 275 -29.81 -14.29 -36.59
CA MET A 275 -30.47 -14.96 -35.48
C MET A 275 -31.86 -14.33 -35.36
N ASP A 276 -32.88 -15.10 -35.73
CA ASP A 276 -34.28 -14.72 -35.67
C ASP A 276 -34.63 -14.21 -34.26
N VAL A 277 -34.92 -12.92 -34.16
CA VAL A 277 -35.17 -12.20 -32.90
C VAL A 277 -36.39 -12.80 -32.16
N ALA A 278 -37.34 -13.39 -32.89
CA ALA A 278 -38.48 -14.08 -32.29
C ALA A 278 -38.07 -15.40 -31.60
N SER A 279 -37.06 -16.09 -32.15
CA SER A 279 -36.50 -17.32 -31.56
C SER A 279 -35.66 -17.01 -30.31
N SER A 280 -34.90 -15.91 -30.33
CA SER A 280 -34.12 -15.49 -29.15
C SER A 280 -35.02 -14.99 -28.01
N GLU A 281 -36.10 -14.26 -28.32
CA GLU A 281 -37.06 -13.80 -27.30
C GLU A 281 -37.80 -14.98 -26.65
N THR A 282 -38.24 -15.97 -27.44
CA THR A 282 -38.89 -17.17 -26.91
C THR A 282 -37.93 -18.00 -26.05
N GLN A 283 -36.65 -18.13 -26.46
CA GLN A 283 -35.62 -18.78 -25.66
C GLN A 283 -35.35 -18.06 -24.32
N ILE A 284 -35.34 -16.71 -24.32
CA ILE A 284 -35.20 -15.90 -23.10
C ILE A 284 -36.42 -16.04 -22.20
N ARG A 285 -37.63 -16.02 -22.75
CA ARG A 285 -38.87 -16.23 -21.97
C ARG A 285 -38.90 -17.63 -21.35
N ASP A 286 -38.44 -18.65 -22.07
CA ASP A 286 -38.37 -20.02 -21.57
C ASP A 286 -37.27 -20.23 -20.54
N SER A 287 -36.13 -19.55 -20.67
CA SER A 287 -35.08 -19.57 -19.65
C SER A 287 -35.54 -18.84 -18.38
N TYR A 288 -36.24 -17.72 -18.52
CA TYR A 288 -36.82 -16.98 -17.40
C TYR A 288 -37.96 -17.75 -16.72
N ARG A 289 -38.79 -18.46 -17.49
CA ARG A 289 -39.82 -19.36 -16.94
C ARG A 289 -39.19 -20.52 -16.15
N ARG A 290 -38.10 -21.11 -16.66
CA ARG A 290 -37.31 -22.13 -15.94
C ARG A 290 -36.70 -21.58 -14.66
N TYR A 291 -36.19 -20.36 -14.69
CA TYR A 291 -35.69 -19.68 -13.50
C TYR A 291 -36.79 -19.45 -12.45
N LEU A 292 -37.96 -18.93 -12.84
CA LEU A 292 -39.09 -18.69 -11.93
C LEU A 292 -39.66 -19.99 -11.34
N THR A 293 -39.73 -21.05 -12.13
CA THR A 293 -40.17 -22.37 -11.64
C THR A 293 -39.17 -22.98 -10.66
N SER A 294 -37.87 -22.88 -10.92
CA SER A 294 -36.82 -23.30 -9.98
C SER A 294 -36.88 -22.49 -8.68
N ARG A 295 -36.99 -21.15 -8.78
CA ARG A 295 -37.04 -20.25 -7.63
C ARG A 295 -38.29 -20.46 -6.78
N SER A 296 -39.46 -20.64 -7.40
CA SER A 296 -40.70 -20.97 -6.69
C SER A 296 -40.69 -22.37 -6.08
N GLY A 297 -39.97 -23.32 -6.67
CA GLY A 297 -39.68 -24.62 -6.07
C GLY A 297 -38.84 -24.48 -4.80
N LEU A 298 -37.75 -23.70 -4.85
CA LEU A 298 -36.90 -23.44 -3.70
C LEU A 298 -37.63 -22.70 -2.57
N THR A 299 -38.49 -21.72 -2.88
CA THR A 299 -39.29 -21.04 -1.84
C THR A 299 -40.29 -21.99 -1.19
N LYS A 300 -40.92 -22.90 -1.96
CA LYS A 300 -41.81 -23.92 -1.39
C LYS A 300 -41.06 -24.88 -0.47
N ILE A 301 -39.84 -25.28 -0.84
CA ILE A 301 -39.00 -26.13 0.01
C ILE A 301 -38.64 -25.38 1.30
N LEU A 302 -38.25 -24.11 1.20
CA LEU A 302 -37.94 -23.27 2.36
C LEU A 302 -39.16 -23.09 3.28
N ASP A 303 -40.34 -22.85 2.71
CA ASP A 303 -41.61 -22.79 3.45
C ASP A 303 -41.95 -24.11 4.15
N THR A 304 -41.68 -25.27 3.51
CA THR A 304 -41.89 -26.58 4.14
C THR A 304 -40.93 -26.83 5.31
N ILE A 305 -39.67 -26.40 5.20
CA ILE A 305 -38.68 -26.47 6.28
C ILE A 305 -39.10 -25.56 7.43
N GLN A 306 -39.53 -24.33 7.13
CA GLN A 306 -39.96 -23.36 8.15
C GLN A 306 -41.26 -23.79 8.85
N ARG A 307 -42.18 -24.44 8.13
CA ARG A 307 -43.42 -25.00 8.69
C ARG A 307 -43.15 -26.26 9.52
N ALA A 308 -42.20 -27.11 9.14
CA ALA A 308 -41.75 -28.25 9.93
C ALA A 308 -41.07 -27.84 11.24
N SER A 309 -40.35 -26.71 11.25
CA SER A 309 -39.76 -26.13 12.47
C SER A 309 -40.75 -25.42 13.39
N SER A 310 -41.97 -25.10 12.91
CA SER A 310 -42.97 -24.36 13.70
C SER A 310 -43.97 -25.24 14.47
N THR A 311 -43.93 -26.57 14.29
CA THR A 311 -44.66 -27.54 15.13
C THR A 311 -43.80 -27.98 16.32
N SER A 312 -43.47 -27.03 17.20
CA SER A 312 -42.94 -27.31 18.53
C SER A 312 -43.42 -26.23 19.49
N ASN A 313 -44.71 -26.28 19.84
CA ASN A 313 -45.21 -25.66 21.07
C ASN A 313 -46.01 -26.74 21.84
N PRO A 314 -45.74 -26.95 23.14
CA PRO A 314 -46.42 -27.98 23.93
C PRO A 314 -47.77 -27.44 24.41
N SER A 315 -48.85 -27.85 23.77
CA SER A 315 -50.19 -27.75 24.37
C SER A 315 -50.53 -29.04 25.09
N THR A 316 -50.77 -28.88 26.40
CA THR A 316 -51.36 -29.82 27.34
C THR A 316 -52.59 -30.54 26.76
N THR A 317 -52.81 -31.76 27.28
CA THR A 317 -54.00 -32.63 27.20
C THR A 317 -54.20 -33.53 25.97
N ASN A 318 -53.86 -34.81 26.17
CA ASN A 318 -54.47 -36.00 25.57
C ASN A 318 -55.56 -36.54 26.53
N PRO A 319 -56.38 -37.56 26.19
CA PRO A 319 -56.58 -38.20 24.87
C PRO A 319 -58.06 -38.53 24.55
N SER A 320 -58.41 -38.68 23.25
CA SER A 320 -59.32 -39.76 22.84
C SER A 320 -59.35 -39.98 21.31
N ASN A 321 -59.09 -41.25 20.92
CA ASN A 321 -59.52 -41.95 19.69
C ASN A 321 -58.78 -41.74 18.34
N VAL A 322 -57.72 -42.55 18.12
CA VAL A 322 -57.54 -43.65 17.12
C VAL A 322 -58.58 -43.74 15.95
N PRO A 323 -58.30 -44.21 14.68
CA PRO A 323 -57.14 -44.98 14.12
C PRO A 323 -56.59 -44.63 12.68
N ARG A 324 -55.27 -44.86 12.48
CA ARG A 324 -54.60 -45.76 11.46
C ARG A 324 -54.73 -45.45 9.91
N PRO A 325 -54.00 -46.15 9.01
CA PRO A 325 -52.67 -45.79 8.47
C PRO A 325 -52.62 -45.70 6.92
N ILE A 326 -51.66 -44.96 6.34
CA ILE A 326 -51.14 -45.29 4.99
C ILE A 326 -49.62 -45.03 4.94
N SER A 327 -48.94 -45.99 4.31
CA SER A 327 -47.50 -46.32 4.25
C SER A 327 -46.52 -45.24 3.77
N PRO A 328 -45.21 -45.40 4.07
CA PRO A 328 -44.16 -44.49 3.64
C PRO A 328 -43.68 -44.82 2.21
N THR A 329 -43.59 -43.80 1.36
CA THR A 329 -42.97 -43.92 0.02
C THR A 329 -41.68 -43.12 -0.01
N ASN A 330 -40.56 -43.84 0.15
CA ASN A 330 -39.27 -43.68 -0.55
C ASN A 330 -38.95 -42.29 -1.15
N ALA A 331 -38.56 -41.32 -0.31
CA ALA A 331 -37.91 -40.08 -0.77
C ALA A 331 -36.57 -39.79 -0.07
N SER A 332 -36.13 -40.66 0.84
CA SER A 332 -35.00 -40.36 1.73
C SER A 332 -33.61 -40.47 1.08
N GLY A 333 -33.46 -41.21 -0.03
CA GLY A 333 -32.15 -41.44 -0.65
C GLY A 333 -31.60 -40.30 -1.51
N SER A 334 -32.46 -39.42 -2.04
CA SER A 334 -32.04 -38.29 -2.90
C SER A 334 -31.58 -37.06 -2.09
N LEU A 335 -32.11 -36.90 -0.88
CA LEU A 335 -31.78 -35.81 0.03
C LEU A 335 -30.39 -35.99 0.67
N GLU A 336 -29.97 -37.22 1.00
CA GLU A 336 -28.63 -37.47 1.56
C GLU A 336 -27.50 -37.21 0.55
N ILE A 337 -27.67 -37.62 -0.71
CA ILE A 337 -26.65 -37.45 -1.77
C ILE A 337 -26.48 -35.97 -2.13
N THR A 338 -27.58 -35.19 -2.07
CA THR A 338 -27.53 -33.75 -2.31
C THR A 338 -26.96 -32.98 -1.13
N LEU A 339 -27.28 -33.37 0.12
CA LEU A 339 -26.66 -32.78 1.32
C LEU A 339 -25.15 -33.08 1.40
N SER A 340 -24.72 -34.30 1.03
CA SER A 340 -23.29 -34.66 1.01
C SER A 340 -22.54 -33.89 -0.08
N ALA A 341 -23.11 -33.69 -1.26
CA ALA A 341 -22.51 -32.86 -2.31
C ALA A 341 -22.40 -31.37 -1.90
N LEU A 342 -23.39 -30.85 -1.18
CA LEU A 342 -23.36 -29.49 -0.62
C LEU A 342 -22.26 -29.29 0.43
N SER A 343 -21.87 -30.35 1.16
CA SER A 343 -20.80 -30.30 2.16
C SER A 343 -19.39 -30.14 1.57
N HIS A 344 -19.19 -30.53 0.31
CA HIS A 344 -17.92 -30.40 -0.42
C HIS A 344 -17.81 -29.08 -1.21
N LEU A 345 -18.86 -28.27 -1.22
CA LEU A 345 -18.91 -26.99 -1.93
C LEU A 345 -18.02 -25.91 -1.26
N PRO A 346 -17.98 -25.79 0.08
CA PRO A 346 -17.07 -24.85 0.76
C PRO A 346 -15.57 -25.08 0.48
N PRO A 347 -15.01 -26.31 0.57
CA PRO A 347 -13.61 -26.52 0.22
C PRO A 347 -13.32 -26.28 -1.27
N LEU A 348 -14.26 -26.59 -2.17
CA LEU A 348 -14.09 -26.30 -3.60
C LEU A 348 -14.10 -24.79 -3.92
N ILE A 349 -14.94 -24.01 -3.23
CA ILE A 349 -14.91 -22.55 -3.33
C ILE A 349 -13.58 -22.02 -2.79
N GLN A 350 -13.06 -22.60 -1.70
CA GLN A 350 -11.78 -22.19 -1.14
C GLN A 350 -10.63 -22.50 -2.10
N THR A 351 -10.62 -23.67 -2.76
CA THR A 351 -9.58 -23.99 -3.75
C THR A 351 -9.64 -23.04 -4.95
N ILE A 352 -10.84 -22.70 -5.45
CA ILE A 352 -10.99 -21.74 -6.56
C ILE A 352 -10.53 -20.33 -6.14
N ARG A 353 -10.75 -19.94 -4.88
CA ARG A 353 -10.24 -18.66 -4.36
C ARG A 353 -8.73 -18.66 -4.25
N ASN A 354 -8.14 -19.75 -3.75
CA ASN A 354 -6.69 -19.90 -3.64
C ASN A 354 -6.03 -19.94 -5.02
N GLU A 355 -6.64 -20.60 -6.01
CA GLU A 355 -6.17 -20.62 -7.40
C GLU A 355 -6.19 -19.20 -7.98
N ARG A 356 -7.27 -18.45 -7.76
CA ARG A 356 -7.36 -17.04 -8.18
C ARG A 356 -6.32 -16.16 -7.51
N SER A 357 -6.09 -16.31 -6.20
CA SER A 357 -5.09 -15.51 -5.51
C SER A 357 -3.68 -15.83 -5.99
N LEU A 358 -3.38 -17.11 -6.24
CA LEU A 358 -2.09 -17.55 -6.77
C LEU A 358 -1.87 -17.03 -8.19
N LEU A 359 -2.88 -17.10 -9.06
CA LEU A 359 -2.80 -16.51 -10.40
C LEU A 359 -2.56 -15.00 -10.36
N GLN A 360 -3.21 -14.28 -9.43
CA GLN A 360 -2.98 -12.86 -9.24
C GLN A 360 -1.54 -12.57 -8.78
N GLU A 361 -1.01 -13.37 -7.86
CA GLU A 361 0.37 -13.26 -7.39
C GLU A 361 1.37 -13.54 -8.51
N VAL A 362 1.14 -14.58 -9.32
CA VAL A 362 1.98 -14.90 -10.48
C VAL A 362 1.99 -13.75 -11.48
N VAL A 363 0.83 -13.17 -11.79
CA VAL A 363 0.74 -12.02 -12.71
C VAL A 363 1.46 -10.80 -12.13
N TYR A 364 1.32 -10.56 -10.82
CA TYR A 364 2.02 -9.47 -10.14
C TYR A 364 3.55 -9.65 -10.18
N LEU A 365 4.05 -10.84 -9.85
CA LEU A 365 5.48 -11.15 -9.92
C LEU A 365 6.01 -11.04 -11.34
N GLN A 366 5.25 -11.50 -12.34
CA GLN A 366 5.64 -11.36 -13.74
C GLN A 366 5.76 -9.89 -14.15
N ALA A 367 4.82 -9.05 -13.73
CA ALA A 367 4.86 -7.61 -13.99
C ALA A 367 6.04 -6.93 -13.26
N GLN A 368 6.36 -7.37 -12.05
CA GLN A 368 7.51 -6.87 -11.30
C GLN A 368 8.83 -7.28 -11.94
N ILE A 369 8.94 -8.52 -12.44
CA ILE A 369 10.12 -9.00 -13.17
C ILE A 369 10.29 -8.21 -14.47
N SER A 370 9.23 -7.98 -15.25
CA SER A 370 9.33 -7.19 -16.48
C SER A 370 9.73 -5.73 -16.20
N ALA A 371 9.18 -5.13 -15.15
CA ALA A 371 9.55 -3.76 -14.75
C ALA A 371 11.02 -3.67 -14.31
N ALA A 372 11.52 -4.66 -13.57
CA ALA A 372 12.93 -4.72 -13.19
C ALA A 372 13.84 -4.96 -14.40
N ASP A 373 13.41 -5.77 -15.37
CA ASP A 373 14.15 -6.01 -16.61
C ASP A 373 14.25 -4.73 -17.45
N GLU A 374 13.15 -3.98 -17.58
CA GLU A 374 13.13 -2.66 -18.22
C GLU A 374 14.07 -1.67 -17.50
N GLU A 375 14.05 -1.62 -16.17
CA GLU A 375 14.96 -0.76 -15.39
C GLU A 375 16.43 -1.16 -15.58
N ILE A 376 16.74 -2.46 -15.66
CA ILE A 376 18.09 -2.95 -15.94
C ILE A 376 18.52 -2.56 -17.35
N VAL A 377 17.65 -2.70 -18.35
CA VAL A 377 17.94 -2.28 -19.73
C VAL A 377 18.17 -0.78 -19.81
N ASP A 378 17.35 0.03 -19.13
CA ASP A 378 17.48 1.49 -19.09
C ASP A 378 18.73 1.95 -18.34
N THR A 379 19.07 1.30 -17.23
CA THR A 379 20.31 1.63 -16.50
C THR A 379 21.55 1.20 -17.29
N LEU A 380 21.51 0.06 -17.98
CA LEU A 380 22.60 -0.37 -18.87
C LEU A 380 22.74 0.54 -20.10
N SER A 381 21.63 0.96 -20.72
CA SER A 381 21.66 1.89 -21.85
C SER A 381 22.22 3.23 -21.40
N ARG A 382 21.76 3.76 -20.26
CA ARG A 382 22.29 4.99 -19.67
C ARG A 382 23.77 4.88 -19.28
N LEU A 383 24.20 3.76 -18.68
CA LEU A 383 25.62 3.52 -18.41
C LEU A 383 26.45 3.43 -19.70
N SER A 384 25.88 2.88 -20.78
CA SER A 384 26.53 2.83 -22.08
C SER A 384 26.67 4.22 -22.73
N GLU A 385 25.67 5.09 -22.54
CA GLU A 385 25.68 6.48 -23.02
C GLU A 385 26.62 7.36 -22.17
N GLU A 386 26.64 7.20 -20.85
CA GLU A 386 27.51 7.95 -19.93
C GLU A 386 28.97 7.46 -20.00
N SER A 387 29.20 6.22 -20.43
CA SER A 387 30.55 5.66 -20.61
C SER A 387 31.15 6.05 -21.96
N HIS A 388 31.43 7.34 -22.15
CA HIS A 388 32.36 7.81 -23.19
C HIS A 388 33.84 7.47 -22.89
N LEU A 389 34.12 6.77 -21.79
CA LEU A 389 35.47 6.39 -21.33
C LEU A 389 35.82 4.92 -21.56
N LEU A 390 34.86 4.06 -21.91
CA LEU A 390 35.15 2.79 -22.55
C LEU A 390 35.34 3.07 -24.03
N GLY A 391 36.61 3.23 -24.44
CA GLY A 391 36.95 3.33 -25.85
C GLY A 391 36.26 2.20 -26.62
N SER A 392 35.72 2.50 -27.78
CA SER A 392 35.11 1.58 -28.74
C SER A 392 36.13 0.54 -29.22
N GLY A 393 36.51 -0.37 -28.31
CA GLY A 393 37.57 -1.36 -28.39
C GLY A 393 36.99 -2.78 -28.39
N SER A 394 36.18 -3.02 -29.42
CA SER A 394 35.81 -4.24 -30.16
C SER A 394 36.22 -5.69 -29.76
N GLU A 395 36.99 -6.01 -28.71
CA GLU A 395 37.34 -7.41 -28.43
C GLU A 395 36.77 -7.91 -27.10
N GLU A 396 36.86 -7.13 -26.03
CA GLU A 396 36.43 -7.57 -24.69
C GLU A 396 34.90 -7.71 -24.61
N LEU A 397 34.12 -6.82 -25.24
CA LEU A 397 32.66 -6.93 -25.33
C LEU A 397 32.21 -8.20 -26.08
N THR A 398 32.99 -8.65 -27.07
CA THR A 398 32.68 -9.89 -27.80
C THR A 398 32.98 -11.13 -26.94
N ALA A 399 33.97 -11.05 -26.05
CA ALA A 399 34.24 -12.08 -25.06
C ALA A 399 33.13 -12.13 -24.01
N TRP A 400 32.69 -10.97 -23.50
CA TRP A 400 31.57 -10.87 -22.54
C TRP A 400 30.23 -11.31 -23.12
N SER A 401 29.93 -10.99 -24.39
CA SER A 401 28.71 -11.49 -25.03
C SER A 401 28.76 -12.99 -25.31
N LYS A 402 29.93 -13.56 -25.62
CA LYS A 402 30.11 -15.02 -25.75
C LYS A 402 29.96 -15.72 -24.40
N THR A 403 30.54 -15.19 -23.33
CA THR A 403 30.37 -15.77 -21.99
C THR A 403 28.94 -15.61 -21.49
N ALA A 404 28.28 -14.47 -21.74
CA ALA A 404 26.86 -14.29 -21.43
C ALA A 404 25.97 -15.32 -22.14
N LYS A 405 26.16 -15.52 -23.46
CA LYS A 405 25.44 -16.56 -24.22
C LYS A 405 25.75 -17.98 -23.72
N GLN A 406 26.99 -18.24 -23.32
CA GLN A 406 27.36 -19.54 -22.74
C GLN A 406 26.69 -19.76 -21.37
N VAL A 407 26.58 -18.70 -20.56
CA VAL A 407 25.88 -18.77 -19.27
C VAL A 407 24.40 -18.98 -19.50
N GLU A 408 23.76 -18.23 -20.40
CA GLU A 408 22.34 -18.35 -20.73
C GLU A 408 21.97 -19.75 -21.24
N THR A 409 22.79 -20.33 -22.12
CA THR A 409 22.59 -21.71 -22.58
C THR A 409 22.80 -22.73 -21.46
N ASN A 410 23.76 -22.51 -20.57
CA ASN A 410 23.98 -23.37 -19.41
C ASN A 410 22.82 -23.29 -18.40
N THR A 411 22.33 -22.09 -18.06
CA THR A 411 21.16 -21.94 -17.18
C THR A 411 19.90 -22.49 -17.82
N GLY A 412 19.67 -22.27 -19.12
CA GLY A 412 18.57 -22.88 -19.86
C GLY A 412 18.60 -24.41 -19.78
N ASN A 413 19.77 -25.02 -19.93
CA ASN A 413 19.93 -26.47 -19.79
C ASN A 413 19.67 -26.97 -18.36
N VAL A 414 20.09 -26.21 -17.33
CA VAL A 414 19.80 -26.54 -15.92
C VAL A 414 18.30 -26.50 -15.65
N ILE A 415 17.61 -25.45 -16.09
CA ILE A 415 16.15 -25.30 -15.91
C ILE A 415 15.40 -26.43 -16.64
N ILE A 416 15.82 -26.78 -17.86
CA ILE A 416 15.22 -27.91 -18.61
C ILE A 416 15.41 -29.23 -17.85
N ASN A 417 16.55 -29.43 -17.19
CA ASN A 417 16.80 -30.64 -16.41
C ASN A 417 15.96 -30.65 -15.13
N GLU A 418 15.83 -29.54 -14.41
CA GLU A 418 14.95 -29.44 -13.24
C GLU A 418 13.47 -29.67 -13.63
N LEU A 419 13.01 -29.10 -14.75
CA LEU A 419 11.64 -29.34 -15.24
C LEU A 419 11.39 -30.81 -15.61
N LYS A 420 12.41 -31.53 -16.09
CA LYS A 420 12.32 -32.97 -16.34
C LYS A 420 12.26 -33.76 -15.04
N GLU A 421 13.04 -33.38 -14.04
CA GLU A 421 13.03 -33.99 -12.71
C GLU A 421 11.67 -33.82 -12.05
N ILE A 422 11.14 -32.58 -12.02
CA ILE A 422 9.80 -32.29 -11.50
C ILE A 422 8.72 -33.08 -12.26
N ARG A 423 8.84 -33.22 -13.59
CA ARG A 423 7.90 -34.04 -14.37
C ARG A 423 7.97 -35.52 -13.98
N GLN A 424 9.15 -36.06 -13.75
CA GLN A 424 9.30 -37.45 -13.29
C GLN A 424 8.70 -37.65 -11.89
N GLU A 425 8.86 -36.67 -11.00
CA GLU A 425 8.21 -36.70 -9.68
C GLU A 425 6.69 -36.66 -9.80
N LEU A 426 6.14 -35.80 -10.66
CA LEU A 426 4.70 -35.73 -10.92
C LEU A 426 4.16 -37.02 -11.52
N ASP A 427 4.87 -37.64 -12.47
CA ASP A 427 4.49 -38.93 -13.05
C ASP A 427 4.53 -40.04 -11.97
N GLY A 428 5.48 -39.96 -11.03
CA GLY A 428 5.54 -40.85 -9.86
C GLY A 428 4.37 -40.66 -8.91
N ILE A 429 3.99 -39.42 -8.61
CA ILE A 429 2.81 -39.09 -7.79
C ILE A 429 1.53 -39.57 -8.50
N GLN A 430 1.42 -39.38 -9.81
CA GLN A 430 0.28 -39.85 -10.59
C GLN A 430 0.15 -41.38 -10.51
N ALA A 431 1.25 -42.13 -10.64
CA ALA A 431 1.24 -43.58 -10.50
C ALA A 431 0.80 -44.05 -9.10
N ILE A 432 1.17 -43.32 -8.05
CA ILE A 432 0.72 -43.58 -6.67
C ILE A 432 -0.78 -43.30 -6.53
N VAL A 433 -1.29 -42.22 -7.12
CA VAL A 433 -2.73 -41.90 -7.13
C VAL A 433 -3.51 -42.98 -7.88
N ASP A 434 -3.02 -43.43 -9.03
CA ASP A 434 -3.65 -44.49 -9.81
C ASP A 434 -3.66 -45.82 -9.04
N LEU A 435 -2.58 -46.17 -8.34
CA LEU A 435 -2.53 -47.35 -7.47
C LEU A 435 -3.51 -47.26 -6.30
N CYS A 436 -3.59 -46.10 -5.65
CA CYS A 436 -4.57 -45.85 -4.58
C CYS A 436 -6.01 -45.92 -5.12
N SER A 437 -6.25 -45.43 -6.34
CA SER A 437 -7.55 -45.53 -7.00
C SER A 437 -7.93 -46.99 -7.28
N LEU A 438 -7.00 -47.81 -7.79
CA LEU A 438 -7.18 -49.24 -8.00
C LEU A 438 -7.47 -49.97 -6.68
N GLN A 439 -6.72 -49.67 -5.61
CA GLN A 439 -6.97 -50.24 -4.30
C GLN A 439 -8.37 -49.89 -3.77
N SER A 440 -8.82 -48.65 -3.99
CA SER A 440 -10.18 -48.23 -3.62
C SER A 440 -11.25 -49.01 -4.41
N THR A 441 -11.04 -49.26 -5.71
CA THR A 441 -11.98 -50.05 -6.52
C THR A 441 -12.01 -51.52 -6.10
N MET A 442 -10.87 -52.09 -5.70
CA MET A 442 -10.79 -53.46 -5.18
C MET A 442 -11.49 -53.59 -3.82
N LEU A 443 -11.38 -52.58 -2.95
CA LEU A 443 -12.09 -52.56 -1.67
C LEU A 443 -13.62 -52.37 -1.85
N VAL A 444 -14.04 -51.72 -2.92
CA VAL A 444 -15.47 -51.59 -3.28
C VAL A 444 -16.02 -52.88 -3.89
N SER A 445 -15.21 -53.61 -4.68
CA SER A 445 -15.64 -54.87 -5.30
C SER A 445 -15.73 -56.03 -4.30
N THR A 446 -14.83 -56.09 -3.31
CA THR A 446 -14.90 -57.11 -2.23
C THR A 446 -16.12 -56.89 -1.34
N LYS A 447 -16.45 -55.65 -0.98
CA LYS A 447 -17.70 -55.33 -0.24
C LYS A 447 -18.97 -55.68 -1.03
N ARG A 448 -18.95 -55.58 -2.37
CA ARG A 448 -20.09 -55.97 -3.21
C ARG A 448 -20.24 -57.49 -3.35
N SER A 449 -19.16 -58.26 -3.20
CA SER A 449 -19.20 -59.72 -3.17
C SER A 449 -19.78 -60.28 -1.87
N GLU A 450 -19.53 -59.63 -0.73
CA GLU A 450 -20.07 -60.07 0.57
C GLU A 450 -21.57 -59.74 0.73
N GLY A 451 -22.09 -58.75 0.00
CA GLY A 451 -23.52 -58.38 0.04
C GLY A 451 -24.47 -59.28 -0.78
N ASN A 452 -23.95 -60.24 -1.57
CA ASN A 452 -24.75 -61.14 -2.41
C ASN A 452 -24.84 -62.59 -1.86
N SER A 453 -24.38 -62.83 -0.63
CA SER A 453 -24.48 -64.12 0.07
C SER A 453 -25.23 -64.02 1.40
N SER A 454 -26.30 -63.23 1.45
CA SER A 454 -27.26 -63.23 2.56
C SER A 454 -28.69 -63.23 2.05
#